data_AF-A0A931U2L0-F1
#
_entry.id   AF-A0A931U2L0-F1
#
_cell.length_a   1.000
_cell.length_b   1.000
_cell.length_c   1.000
_cell.angle_alpha   90.00
_cell.angle_beta   90.00
_cell.angle_gamma   90.00
#
_symmetry.space_group_name_H-M   'P 1'
#
loop_
_entity.id
_entity.type
_entity.pdbx_description
1 polymer ?
#
loop_
_entity_poly.entity_id
_entity_poly.type
_entity_poly.pdbx_seq_one_letter_code
_entity_poly.pdbx_strand_id
1 'polypeptide(L)' 'MRLRSLHPGVAPAEVAERTGFALAPPNAVPTTPPPTADELAALRAIDTTGLLRQGGG' A
#
# COMPACT_ATOMS: atom_id res chain seq x y z
N MET A 1 -16.93 -3.52 4.85
CA MET A 1 -15.61 -3.66 4.18
C MET A 1 -14.52 -3.78 5.24
N ARG A 2 -13.35 -4.38 4.96
CA ARG A 2 -12.27 -4.51 5.94
C ARG A 2 -10.89 -4.29 5.30
N LEU A 3 -9.97 -3.74 6.08
CA LEU A 3 -8.58 -3.58 5.67
C LEU A 3 -7.86 -4.95 5.69
N ARG A 4 -7.10 -5.25 4.64
CA ARG A 4 -6.24 -6.44 4.57
C ARG A 4 -4.86 -6.18 5.14
N SER A 5 -4.26 -5.05 4.75
CA SER A 5 -2.97 -4.57 5.22
C SER A 5 -2.88 -3.06 5.02
N LEU A 6 -1.89 -2.42 5.63
CA LEU A 6 -1.56 -1.01 5.46
C LEU A 6 -0.14 -0.85 4.92
N HIS A 7 0.06 0.10 4.00
CA HIS A 7 1.42 0.47 3.62
C HIS A 7 2.19 1.06 4.81
N PRO A 8 3.52 0.86 4.89
CA PRO A 8 4.34 1.46 5.93
C PRO A 8 4.09 2.97 6.05
N GLY A 9 3.84 3.46 7.27
CA GLY A 9 3.58 4.87 7.56
C GLY A 9 2.11 5.31 7.49
N VAL A 10 1.19 4.46 7.03
CA VAL A 10 -0.25 4.79 6.94
C VAL A 10 -0.99 4.28 8.17
N ALA A 11 -1.75 5.15 8.83
CA ALA A 11 -2.58 4.79 9.98
C ALA A 11 -3.98 4.30 9.56
N PRO A 12 -4.63 3.38 10.30
CA PRO A 12 -6.01 2.97 10.02
C PRO A 12 -7.01 4.14 10.00
N ALA A 13 -6.79 5.15 10.84
CA ALA A 13 -7.64 6.34 10.92
C ALA A 13 -7.59 7.16 9.62
N GLU A 14 -6.41 7.37 9.04
CA GLU A 14 -6.23 8.08 7.77
C GLU A 14 -7.02 7.41 6.64
N VAL A 15 -7.02 6.07 6.61
CA VAL A 15 -7.78 5.31 5.61
C VAL A 15 -9.29 5.46 5.84
N ALA A 16 -9.75 5.43 7.10
CA ALA A 16 -11.16 5.63 7.42
C ALA A 16 -11.66 7.02 7.01
N GLU A 17 -10.87 8.07 7.25
CA GLU A 17 -11.19 9.45 6.86
C GLU A 17 -11.29 9.62 5.34
N ARG A 18 -10.48 8.88 4.57
CA ARG A 18 -10.47 8.92 3.10
C ARG A 18 -11.41 7.91 2.44
N THR A 19 -12.23 7.20 3.21
CA THR A 19 -13.14 6.16 2.69
C THR A 19 -14.60 6.56 2.89
N GLY A 20 -15.37 6.66 1.80
CA GLY A 20 -16.79 7.08 1.82
C GLY A 20 -17.78 6.05 2.37
N PHE A 21 -17.31 5.00 3.05
CA PHE A 21 -18.15 3.94 3.61
C PHE A 21 -17.50 3.34 4.87
N ALA A 22 -18.32 2.66 5.69
CA ALA A 22 -17.86 2.09 6.94
C ALA A 22 -16.87 0.92 6.74
N LEU A 23 -15.74 1.01 7.43
CA LEU A 23 -14.76 -0.06 7.58
C LEU A 23 -14.98 -0.76 8.93
N ALA A 24 -14.82 -2.08 8.95
CA ALA A 24 -14.82 -2.82 10.20
C ALA A 24 -13.68 -2.35 11.12
N PRO A 25 -13.88 -2.32 12.45
CA PRO A 25 -12.83 -1.93 13.40
C PRO A 25 -11.54 -2.74 13.16
N PRO A 26 -10.37 -2.09 13.14
CA PRO A 26 -9.12 -2.80 12.96
C PRO A 26 -8.74 -3.53 14.24
N ASN A 27 -8.84 -4.86 14.25
CA ASN A 27 -8.35 -5.67 15.37
C ASN A 27 -6.81 -5.60 15.42
N ALA A 28 -6.17 -6.00 14.32
CA ALA A 28 -4.75 -5.84 14.03
C ALA A 28 -4.61 -5.91 12.50
N VAL A 29 -4.34 -4.78 11.86
CA VAL A 29 -4.14 -4.73 10.40
C VAL A 29 -2.64 -4.83 10.14
N PRO A 30 -2.16 -5.89 9.46
CA PRO A 30 -0.73 -6.08 9.23
C PRO A 30 -0.18 -5.02 8.28
N THR A 31 1.12 -4.78 8.33
CA THR A 31 1.81 -3.96 7.33
C THR A 31 1.99 -4.75 6.03
N THR A 32 1.81 -4.11 4.88
CA THR A 32 2.10 -4.68 3.57
C THR A 32 3.60 -5.01 3.51
N PRO A 33 3.99 -6.26 3.20
CA PRO A 33 5.40 -6.63 3.11
C PRO A 33 6.09 -5.84 1.99
N PRO A 34 7.39 -5.53 2.13
CA PRO A 34 8.14 -4.95 1.04
C PRO A 34 8.24 -5.94 -0.13
N PRO A 35 8.41 -5.46 -1.38
CA PRO A 35 8.69 -6.32 -2.50
C PRO A 35 10.00 -7.10 -2.31
N THR A 36 10.05 -8.31 -2.85
CA THR A 36 11.27 -9.13 -2.90
C THR A 36 12.31 -8.56 -3.87
N ALA A 37 13.55 -9.04 -3.79
CA ALA A 37 14.62 -8.61 -4.69
C ALA A 37 14.31 -8.91 -6.16
N ASP A 38 13.73 -10.08 -6.44
CA ASP A 38 13.38 -10.50 -7.80
C ASP A 38 12.23 -9.67 -8.36
N GLU A 39 11.21 -9.37 -7.54
CA GLU A 39 10.11 -8.48 -7.92
C GLU A 39 10.63 -7.06 -8.20
N LEU A 40 11.55 -6.54 -7.38
CA LEU A 40 12.18 -5.24 -7.62
C LEU A 40 13.01 -5.23 -8.90
N ALA A 41 13.74 -6.31 -9.19
CA ALA A 41 14.52 -6.43 -10.42
C ALA A 41 13.60 -6.46 -11.65
N ALA A 42 12.53 -7.23 -11.61
CA ALA A 42 11.52 -7.29 -12.67
C ALA A 42 10.86 -5.92 -12.90
N LEU A 43 10.45 -5.23 -11.83
CA LEU A 43 9.85 -3.89 -11.92
C LEU A 43 10.81 -2.88 -12.57
N ARG A 44 12.10 -2.89 -12.21
CA ARG A 44 13.10 -1.99 -12.80
C ARG A 44 13.42 -2.31 -14.26
N ALA A 45 13.28 -3.56 -14.67
CA ALA A 45 13.45 -3.98 -16.05
C ALA A 45 12.27 -3.56 -16.94
N ILE A 46 11.05 -3.56 -16.39
CA ILE A 46 9.83 -3.17 -17.11
C ILE A 46 9.68 -1.65 -17.12
N ASP A 47 9.79 -1.01 -15.96
CA ASP A 47 9.61 0.43 -15.79
C ASP A 47 10.93 1.18 -15.97
N THR A 48 11.42 1.20 -17.21
CA THR A 48 12.72 1.79 -17.56
C THR A 48 12.73 3.32 -17.48
N THR A 49 11.57 3.97 -17.55
CA THR A 49 11.42 5.43 -17.44
C THR A 49 11.04 5.88 -16.04
N GLY A 50 10.75 4.95 -15.12
CA GLY A 50 10.42 5.27 -13.73
C GLY A 50 8.99 5.82 -13.54
N LEU A 51 8.06 5.47 -14.43
CA LEU A 51 6.64 5.83 -14.35
C LEU A 51 6.02 5.40 -13.01
N LEU A 52 6.35 4.21 -12.52
CA LEU A 52 5.78 3.64 -11.29
C LEU A 52 6.40 4.24 -10.02
N ARG A 53 7.51 4.98 -10.13
CA ARG A 53 8.12 5.71 -9.01
C ARG A 53 7.33 6.95 -8.63
N GLN A 54 6.51 7.49 -9.54
CA GLN A 54 5.70 8.69 -9.32
C GLN A 54 4.43 8.45 -8.47
N GLY A 55 4.31 7.28 -7.84
CA GLY A 55 3.16 6.95 -6.99
C GLY A 55 3.16 7.76 -5.68
N GLY A 56 2.66 9.00 -5.74
CA GLY A 56 2.44 9.85 -4.57
C GLY A 56 2.29 11.34 -4.92
N GLY A 57 1.23 11.69 -5.64
CA GLY A 57 0.64 13.04 -5.60
C GLY A 57 -0.44 13.11 -4.52
#